data_AF-A0A351G1W0-F1
#
_entry.id   AF-A0A351G1W0-F1
#
_cell.length_a   1.000
_cell.length_b   1.000
_cell.length_c   1.000
_cell.angle_alpha   90.00
_cell.angle_beta   90.00
_cell.angle_gamma   90.00
#
_symmetry.space_group_name_H-M   'P 1'
#
loop_
_entity.id
_entity.type
_entity.pdbx_description
1 polymer ?
#
loop_
_entity_poly.entity_id
_entity_poly.type
_entity_poly.pdbx_seq_one_letter_code
_entity_poly.pdbx_strand_id
1 'polypeptide(L)'
;WPFQAWGADVVFSGHDHHYERLEVDGIPYIVQGLSGGAIYAIYNILPTSQVRYNATYGALLVEATPQQLWFGFYNIQGELVDEFIWQK
;
A
#
# COMPACT_ATOMS: atom_id res chain seq x y z
N TRP A 1 16.67 1.53 -0.93
CA TRP A 1 17.45 0.30 -0.65
C TRP A 1 17.06 -0.75 -1.68
N PRO A 2 17.94 -1.68 -2.08
CA PRO A 2 17.60 -2.71 -3.07
C PRO A 2 16.82 -3.86 -2.41
N PHE A 3 15.66 -3.56 -1.82
CA PHE A 3 14.88 -4.51 -1.02
C PHE A 3 14.47 -5.76 -1.80
N GLN A 4 14.15 -5.60 -3.09
CA GLN A 4 13.86 -6.73 -3.97
C GLN A 4 15.05 -7.68 -4.08
N ALA A 5 16.27 -7.15 -4.31
CA ALA A 5 17.48 -7.95 -4.41
C ALA A 5 17.84 -8.65 -3.09
N TRP A 6 17.37 -8.12 -1.96
CA TRP A 6 17.49 -8.75 -0.64
C TRP A 6 16.40 -9.79 -0.36
N GLY A 7 15.45 -9.97 -1.27
CA GLY A 7 14.41 -10.99 -1.19
C GLY A 7 13.09 -10.54 -0.56
N ALA A 8 12.87 -9.23 -0.38
CA ALA A 8 11.58 -8.73 0.07
C ALA A 8 10.49 -8.98 -0.98
N ASP A 9 9.34 -9.47 -0.52
CA ASP A 9 8.16 -9.66 -1.36
C ASP A 9 7.30 -8.39 -1.44
N VAL A 10 7.23 -7.60 -0.36
CA VAL A 10 6.49 -6.33 -0.25
C VAL A 10 7.23 -5.39 0.71
N VAL A 11 7.17 -4.08 0.49
CA VAL A 11 7.72 -3.07 1.41
C VAL A 11 6.60 -2.18 1.96
N PHE A 12 6.54 -2.05 3.29
CA PHE A 12 5.61 -1.15 3.97
C PHE A 12 6.31 0.06 4.54
N SER A 13 5.63 1.20 4.47
CA SER A 13 6.05 2.46 5.06
C SER A 13 4.84 3.23 5.58
N GLY A 14 5.08 4.19 6.46
CA GLY A 14 4.08 5.15 6.92
C GLY A 14 4.62 6.57 6.73
N HIS A 15 4.50 7.40 7.77
CA HIS A 15 4.89 8.81 7.78
C HIS A 15 4.06 9.73 6.90
N ASP A 16 3.96 9.45 5.59
CA ASP A 16 3.09 10.22 4.73
C ASP A 16 1.64 9.79 4.95
N HIS A 17 0.80 10.73 5.39
CA HIS A 17 -0.56 10.44 5.86
C HIS A 17 -1.57 10.30 4.70
N HIS A 18 -1.29 9.37 3.81
CA HIS A 18 -2.18 8.87 2.77
C HIS A 18 -1.96 7.36 2.58
N TYR A 19 -2.81 6.74 1.78
CA TYR A 19 -2.57 5.41 1.25
C TYR A 19 -2.05 5.52 -0.17
N GLU A 20 -0.98 4.79 -0.47
CA GLU A 20 -0.47 4.67 -1.82
C GLU A 20 0.16 3.31 -2.05
N ARG A 21 -0.14 2.71 -3.20
CA ARG A 21 0.56 1.53 -3.69
C ARG A 21 1.36 1.90 -4.93
N LEU A 22 2.65 1.58 -4.89
CA LEU A 22 3.59 1.70 -6.00
C LEU A 22 4.10 0.32 -6.41
N GLU A 23 4.53 0.21 -7.66
CA GLU A 23 5.27 -0.94 -8.17
C GLU A 23 6.72 -0.53 -8.46
N VAL A 24 7.67 -1.04 -7.68
CA VAL A 24 9.08 -0.64 -7.78
C VAL A 24 9.94 -1.89 -7.85
N ASP A 25 10.74 -1.98 -8.90
CA ASP A 25 11.61 -3.13 -9.19
C ASP A 25 10.85 -4.48 -9.18
N GLY A 26 9.58 -4.47 -9.58
CA GLY A 26 8.74 -5.66 -9.67
C GLY A 26 8.13 -6.15 -8.35
N ILE A 27 8.25 -5.39 -7.26
CA ILE A 27 7.56 -5.67 -5.99
C ILE A 27 6.69 -4.48 -5.55
N PRO A 28 5.59 -4.72 -4.81
CA PRO A 28 4.76 -3.66 -4.28
C PRO A 28 5.45 -2.91 -3.13
N TYR A 29 5.35 -1.59 -3.19
CA TYR A 29 5.68 -0.67 -2.10
C TYR A 29 4.40 0.01 -1.65
N ILE A 30 4.13 0.01 -0.35
CA ILE A 30 2.87 0.50 0.20
C ILE A 30 3.16 1.55 1.27
N VAL A 31 2.63 2.74 1.04
CA VAL A 31 2.47 3.77 2.07
C VAL A 31 1.13 3.50 2.74
N GLN A 32 1.15 3.16 4.02
CA GLN A 32 -0.02 3.01 4.85
C GLN A 32 0.04 4.02 6.00
N GLY A 33 -0.28 5.29 5.71
CA GLY A 33 -0.25 6.37 6.69
C GLY A 33 -1.62 6.81 7.22
N LEU A 34 -2.71 6.14 6.85
CA LEU A 34 -4.08 6.56 7.18
C LEU A 34 -4.62 6.00 8.50
N SER A 35 -3.75 5.84 9.51
CA SER A 35 -4.10 5.20 10.79
C SER A 35 -4.52 6.17 11.91
N GLY A 36 -4.78 7.45 11.61
CA GLY A 36 -5.38 8.41 12.57
C GLY A 36 -4.71 9.78 12.70
N GLY A 37 -3.59 10.02 11.99
CA GLY A 37 -2.97 11.35 11.89
C GLY A 37 -3.68 12.27 10.89
N ALA A 38 -3.33 13.56 10.84
CA ALA A 38 -3.93 14.49 9.87
C ALA A 38 -3.69 14.03 8.42
N ILE A 39 -4.74 13.93 7.61
CA ILE A 39 -4.63 13.44 6.23
C ILE A 39 -3.93 14.47 5.35
N TYR A 40 -2.94 14.01 4.58
CA TYR A 40 -2.16 14.87 3.68
C TYR A 40 -2.73 14.91 2.26
N ALA A 41 -2.53 16.05 1.60
CA ALA A 41 -2.71 16.15 0.15
C ALA A 41 -1.55 15.44 -0.56
N ILE A 42 -1.85 14.81 -1.70
CA ILE A 42 -0.87 14.01 -2.44
C ILE A 42 -0.25 14.88 -3.53
N TYR A 43 1.09 14.94 -3.53
CA TYR A 43 1.89 15.68 -4.50
C TYR A 43 3.02 14.80 -5.04
N ASN A 44 3.70 15.23 -6.12
CA ASN A 44 4.87 14.56 -6.69
C ASN A 44 4.65 13.06 -6.99
N ILE A 45 3.52 12.73 -7.61
CA ILE A 45 3.14 11.35 -7.95
C ILE A 45 4.21 10.74 -8.86
N LEU A 46 4.83 9.67 -8.40
CA LEU A 46 5.83 8.94 -9.17
C LEU A 46 5.17 8.12 -10.31
N PRO A 47 5.85 7.91 -11.44
CA PRO A 47 5.34 7.06 -12.53
C PRO A 47 5.00 5.62 -12.11
N THR A 48 5.62 5.13 -11.04
CA THR A 48 5.39 3.81 -10.45
C THR A 48 4.15 3.73 -9.56
N SER A 49 3.53 4.86 -9.24
CA SER A 49 2.35 4.92 -8.38
C SER A 49 1.10 4.40 -9.09
N GLN A 50 0.50 3.36 -8.52
CA GLN A 50 -0.65 2.65 -9.10
C GLN A 50 -1.97 3.14 -8.51
N VAL A 51 -2.06 3.20 -7.18
CA VAL A 51 -3.29 3.56 -6.45
C VAL A 51 -2.95 4.54 -5.35
N ARG A 52 -3.83 5.53 -5.14
CA ARG A 52 -3.68 6.60 -4.16
C ARG A 52 -5.03 6.87 -3.51
N TYR A 53 -5.04 7.05 -2.19
CA TYR A 53 -6.26 7.37 -1.45
C TYR A 53 -5.94 8.27 -0.25
N ASN A 54 -6.72 9.33 -0.08
CA ASN A 54 -6.63 10.26 1.04
C ASN A 54 -7.99 10.88 1.41
N ALA A 55 -9.10 10.18 1.13
CA ALA A 55 -10.42 10.73 1.42
C ALA A 55 -10.81 10.57 2.90
N THR A 56 -10.38 9.49 3.55
CA THR A 56 -10.60 9.23 4.98
C THR A 56 -9.60 8.21 5.52
N TYR A 57 -9.73 7.82 6.78
CA TYR A 57 -8.87 6.81 7.42
C TYR A 57 -9.15 5.40 6.92
N GLY A 58 -8.19 4.50 7.11
CA GLY A 58 -8.35 3.11 6.72
C GLY A 58 -7.25 2.20 7.25
N ALA A 59 -7.37 0.92 6.92
CA ALA A 59 -6.43 -0.12 7.30
C ALA A 59 -6.21 -1.07 6.13
N LEU A 60 -5.03 -1.69 6.11
CA LEU A 60 -4.70 -2.72 5.13
C LEU A 60 -4.90 -4.09 5.79
N LEU A 61 -5.76 -4.91 5.21
CA LEU A 61 -5.89 -6.33 5.51
C LEU A 61 -4.97 -7.11 4.59
N VAL A 62 -4.22 -8.05 5.16
CA VAL A 62 -3.34 -8.95 4.41
C VAL A 62 -3.68 -10.38 4.79
N GLU A 63 -4.01 -11.19 3.79
CA GLU A 63 -4.22 -12.62 3.94
C GLU A 63 -3.07 -13.35 3.25
N ALA A 64 -2.32 -14.13 4.02
CA ALA A 64 -1.17 -14.87 3.54
C ALA A 64 -1.49 -16.36 3.43
N THR A 65 -1.17 -16.95 2.28
CA THR A 65 -1.13 -18.40 2.06
C THR A 65 0.28 -18.82 1.66
N PRO A 66 0.59 -20.13 1.61
CA PRO A 66 1.87 -20.58 1.09
C PRO A 66 2.11 -20.25 -0.39
N GLN A 67 1.09 -19.84 -1.15
CA GLN A 67 1.18 -19.55 -2.58
C GLN A 67 1.09 -18.05 -2.90
N GLN A 68 0.38 -17.27 -2.08
CA GLN A 68 0.09 -15.88 -2.40
C GLN A 68 -0.15 -15.02 -1.16
N LEU A 69 -0.03 -13.71 -1.36
CA LEU A 69 -0.54 -12.69 -0.46
C LEU A 69 -1.70 -11.98 -1.14
N TRP A 70 -2.85 -11.95 -0.49
CA TRP A 70 -3.96 -11.09 -0.89
C TRP A 70 -3.97 -9.85 0.00
N PHE A 71 -4.21 -8.69 -0.62
CA PHE A 71 -4.24 -7.40 0.04
C PHE A 71 -5.55 -6.69 -0.23
N GLY A 72 -6.16 -6.14 0.82
CA GLY A 72 -7.31 -5.26 0.72
C GLY A 72 -7.15 -4.03 1.60
N PHE A 73 -7.14 -2.83 1.02
CA PHE A 73 -7.25 -1.60 1.78
C PHE A 73 -8.72 -1.26 1.97
N TYR A 74 -9.15 -1.19 3.23
CA TYR A 74 -10.49 -0.78 3.61
C TYR A 74 -10.45 0.58 4.31
N ASN A 75 -11.35 1.47 3.92
CA ASN A 75 -11.55 2.69 4.68
C ASN A 75 -12.45 2.47 5.92
N ILE A 76 -12.57 3.48 6.77
CA ILE A 76 -13.38 3.40 8.00
C ILE A 76 -14.90 3.33 7.75
N GLN A 77 -15.37 3.54 6.51
CA GLN A 77 -16.76 3.30 6.10
C GLN A 77 -16.98 1.83 5.67
N GLY A 78 -15.92 1.02 5.65
CA GLY A 78 -15.96 -0.38 5.23
C GLY A 78 -15.87 -0.57 3.72
N GLU A 79 -15.53 0.48 2.96
CA GLU A 79 -15.36 0.40 1.51
C GLU A 79 -13.99 -0.18 1.18
N LEU A 80 -13.96 -1.18 0.29
CA LEU A 80 -12.73 -1.70 -0.32
C LEU A 80 -12.26 -0.71 -1.39
N VAL A 81 -11.15 -0.02 -1.12
CA VAL A 81 -10.61 1.03 -2.01
C VAL A 81 -9.58 0.46 -2.98
N ASP A 82 -8.75 -0.48 -2.51
CA ASP A 82 -7.75 -1.15 -3.34
C ASP A 82 -7.67 -2.62 -2.97
N GLU A 83 -7.46 -3.46 -4.00
CA GLU A 83 -7.32 -4.89 -3.89
C GLU A 83 -6.26 -5.38 -4.88
N PHE A 84 -5.34 -6.22 -4.41
CA PHE A 84 -4.42 -6.91 -5.30
C PHE A 84 -3.89 -8.20 -4.68
N ILE A 85 -3.38 -9.07 -5.54
CA ILE A 85 -2.72 -10.33 -5.17
C ILE A 85 -1.25 -10.20 -5.54
N TRP A 86 -0.36 -10.63 -4.65
CA TRP A 86 1.05 -10.85 -4.95
C TRP A 86 1.39 -12.34 -4.91
N GLN A 87 2.08 -12.80 -5.94
CA GLN A 87 2.56 -14.17 -6.10
C GLN A 87 4.00 -14.10 -6.58
N LYS A 88 4.87 -14.92 -5.98
CA LYS A 88 6.28 -14.99 -6.34
C LYS A 88 6.52 -15.86 -7.57
#